data_AF-A0A2D7K7V7-F1
#
_entry.id   AF-A0A2D7K7V7-F1
#
_cell.length_a   1.000
_cell.length_b   1.000
_cell.length_c   1.000
_cell.angle_alpha   90.00
_cell.angle_beta   90.00
_cell.angle_gamma   90.00
#
_symmetry.space_group_name_H-M   'P 1'
#
loop_
_entity.id
_entity.type
_entity.pdbx_description
1 polymer ?
#
loop_
_entity_poly.entity_id
_entity_poly.type
_entity_poly.pdbx_seq_one_letter_code
_entity_poly.pdbx_strand_id
1 'polypeptide(L)'
;MRFFQTAIFKIRKLGFFTICFLNFNFYLSQESSKNTQISTFIEGGSRSQILTLEESINSFDINHIETMIHSYHTKLKSLDTLNSNNTLWISRINYELVLLKKRRNDLINR
;
A
#
# COMPACT_ATOMS: atom_id res chain seq x y z
N MET A 1 -36.84 42.05 5.54
CA MET A 1 -36.75 40.91 4.60
C MET A 1 -35.27 40.77 4.24
N ARG A 2 -34.39 40.01 4.90
CA ARG A 2 -34.36 38.58 5.27
C ARG A 2 -34.80 37.66 4.13
N PHE A 3 -33.89 36.73 3.77
CA PHE A 3 -34.00 35.58 2.88
C PHE A 3 -33.49 35.70 1.43
N PHE A 4 -32.21 36.05 1.18
CA PHE A 4 -31.53 35.67 -0.08
C PHE A 4 -30.00 35.51 0.04
N GLN A 5 -29.48 34.98 1.16
CA GLN A 5 -28.02 34.81 1.34
C GLN A 5 -27.56 33.45 1.87
N THR A 6 -28.39 32.40 1.80
CA THR A 6 -28.08 31.08 2.37
C THR A 6 -28.11 29.91 1.37
N ALA A 7 -28.04 30.17 0.06
CA ALA A 7 -28.12 29.09 -0.95
C ALA A 7 -26.83 28.86 -1.77
N ILE A 8 -25.80 29.71 -1.67
CA ILE A 8 -24.60 29.59 -2.55
C ILE A 8 -23.44 28.83 -1.86
N PHE A 9 -23.49 28.62 -0.54
CA PHE A 9 -22.35 28.05 0.19
C PHE A 9 -22.37 26.52 0.38
N LYS A 10 -23.40 25.82 -0.13
CA LYS A 10 -23.63 24.39 0.18
C LYS A 10 -23.26 23.41 -0.95
N ILE A 11 -22.55 23.85 -1.99
CA ILE A 11 -22.14 22.99 -3.12
C ILE A 11 -20.60 22.83 -3.23
N ARG A 12 -19.81 23.60 -2.49
CA ARG A 12 -18.32 23.57 -2.57
C ARG A 12 -17.61 22.53 -1.70
N LYS A 13 -18.26 21.42 -1.34
CA LYS A 13 -17.64 20.36 -0.51
C LYS A 13 -17.71 18.94 -1.10
N LEU A 14 -18.17 18.78 -2.34
CA LEU A 14 -18.27 17.47 -3.00
C LEU A 14 -17.39 17.33 -4.25
N GLY A 15 -16.54 18.32 -4.55
CA GLY A 15 -15.68 18.32 -5.74
C GLY A 15 -14.18 18.19 -5.47
N PHE A 16 -13.76 18.00 -4.21
CA PHE A 16 -12.33 17.92 -3.85
C PHE A 16 -11.87 16.51 -3.47
N PHE A 17 -12.79 15.56 -3.33
CA PHE A 17 -12.43 14.18 -2.93
C PHE A 17 -12.13 13.26 -4.13
N THR A 18 -12.57 13.63 -5.34
CA THR A 18 -12.44 12.80 -6.55
C THR A 18 -11.17 13.06 -7.37
N ILE A 19 -10.41 14.12 -7.08
CA ILE A 19 -9.19 14.45 -7.85
C ILE A 19 -7.92 13.80 -7.25
N CYS A 20 -7.96 13.36 -5.99
CA CYS A 20 -6.82 12.68 -5.37
C CYS A 20 -6.67 11.21 -5.81
N PHE A 21 -7.75 10.55 -6.22
CA PHE A 21 -7.71 9.14 -6.65
C PHE A 21 -7.17 8.93 -8.07
N LEU A 22 -7.14 9.97 -8.91
CA LEU A 22 -6.65 9.85 -10.30
C LEU A 22 -5.14 10.06 -10.45
N ASN A 23 -4.45 10.56 -9.44
CA ASN A 23 -2.99 10.80 -9.51
C ASN A 23 -2.14 9.66 -8.97
N PHE A 24 -2.73 8.62 -8.36
CA PHE A 24 -1.94 7.53 -7.76
C PHE A 24 -1.38 6.52 -8.79
N ASN A 25 -1.83 6.57 -10.04
CA ASN A 25 -1.33 5.70 -11.11
C ASN A 25 -0.10 6.27 -11.86
N PHE A 26 0.37 7.48 -11.54
CA PHE A 26 1.41 8.14 -12.35
C PHE A 26 2.84 8.07 -11.79
N TYR A 27 3.06 7.53 -10.58
CA TYR A 27 4.39 7.51 -9.95
C TYR A 27 5.07 6.13 -9.85
N LEU A 28 4.59 5.14 -10.60
CA LEU A 28 5.28 3.85 -10.75
C LEU A 28 5.77 3.60 -12.19
N SER A 29 6.18 4.67 -12.87
CA SER A 29 6.82 4.57 -14.20
C SER A 29 7.97 5.56 -14.31
N GLN A 30 9.13 5.15 -13.80
CA GLN A 30 10.50 5.57 -14.11
C GLN A 30 11.37 4.89 -13.04
N GLU A 31 12.05 3.78 -13.33
CA GLU A 31 13.32 3.81 -14.05
C GLU A 31 13.60 2.46 -14.74
N SER A 32 13.14 2.30 -15.98
CA SER A 32 13.65 1.27 -16.90
C SER A 32 14.67 1.95 -17.82
N SER A 33 15.89 2.12 -17.32
CA SER A 33 16.99 2.66 -18.12
C SER A 33 18.30 2.00 -17.72
N LYS A 34 18.55 0.82 -18.27
CA LYS A 34 19.65 0.57 -19.21
C LYS A 34 19.69 -0.91 -19.56
N ASN A 35 19.25 -1.16 -20.78
CA ASN A 35 19.48 -2.38 -21.52
C ASN A 35 20.99 -2.56 -21.74
N THR A 36 21.68 -3.18 -20.78
CA THR A 36 22.91 -3.91 -21.07
C THR A 36 22.56 -5.38 -20.98
N GLN A 37 22.26 -5.98 -22.13
CA GLN A 37 22.15 -7.43 -22.29
C GLN A 37 23.52 -8.06 -21.98
N ILE A 38 23.81 -8.27 -20.70
CA ILE A 38 24.76 -9.31 -20.31
C ILE A 38 23.97 -10.60 -20.43
N SER A 39 24.12 -11.27 -21.57
CA SER A 39 23.65 -12.63 -21.80
C SER A 39 24.54 -13.58 -21.00
N THR A 40 24.31 -13.70 -19.69
CA THR A 40 24.82 -14.85 -18.93
C THR A 40 23.95 -16.04 -19.26
N PHE A 41 24.53 -16.98 -19.99
CA PHE A 41 23.96 -18.30 -20.22
C PHE A 41 23.94 -19.03 -18.87
N ILE A 42 22.78 -19.09 -18.21
CA ILE A 42 22.58 -19.92 -17.02
C ILE A 42 21.77 -21.13 -17.49
N GLU A 43 22.48 -22.18 -17.89
CA GLU A 43 21.90 -23.48 -18.21
C GLU A 43 21.21 -24.02 -16.94
N GLY A 44 19.89 -23.85 -16.85
CA GLY A 44 19.05 -24.42 -15.78
C GLY A 44 18.52 -23.48 -14.68
N GLY A 45 18.76 -22.17 -14.73
CA GLY A 45 18.27 -21.24 -13.71
C GLY A 45 16.86 -20.71 -14.01
N SER A 46 15.82 -21.17 -13.30
CA SER A 46 14.49 -20.55 -13.39
C SER A 46 14.58 -19.09 -12.91
N ARG A 47 14.09 -18.13 -13.70
CA ARG A 47 13.97 -16.74 -13.26
C ARG A 47 13.10 -16.70 -12.00
N SER A 48 13.64 -16.20 -10.89
CA SER A 48 12.86 -15.85 -9.70
C SER A 48 11.69 -14.97 -10.14
N GLN A 49 10.47 -15.46 -9.96
CA GLN A 49 9.27 -14.67 -10.24
C GLN A 49 9.22 -13.51 -9.24
N ILE A 50 9.14 -12.29 -9.75
CA ILE A 50 8.89 -11.12 -8.92
C ILE A 50 7.40 -11.18 -8.53
N LEU A 51 7.14 -11.58 -7.28
CA LEU A 51 5.78 -11.59 -6.73
C LEU A 51 5.35 -10.18 -6.36
N THR A 52 4.09 -9.86 -6.60
CA THR A 52 3.43 -8.71 -5.99
C THR A 52 3.37 -8.89 -4.47
N LEU A 53 3.14 -7.78 -3.74
CA LEU A 53 3.00 -7.80 -2.30
C LEU A 53 1.84 -8.72 -1.86
N GLU A 54 0.72 -8.65 -2.57
CA GLU A 54 -0.46 -9.46 -2.32
C GLU A 54 -0.19 -10.95 -2.57
N GLU A 55 0.50 -11.29 -3.67
CA GLU A 55 0.90 -12.67 -3.96
C GLU A 55 1.86 -13.22 -2.91
N SER A 56 2.82 -12.40 -2.47
CA SER A 56 3.73 -12.77 -1.38
C SER A 56 2.94 -13.04 -0.10
N ILE A 57 2.05 -12.14 0.32
CA ILE A 57 1.23 -12.30 1.53
C ILE A 57 0.32 -13.53 1.43
N ASN A 58 -0.22 -13.82 0.25
CA ASN A 58 -1.07 -14.99 0.03
C ASN A 58 -0.33 -16.31 0.22
N SER A 59 0.99 -16.33 -0.03
CA SER A 59 1.85 -17.50 0.16
C SER A 59 2.19 -17.80 1.62
N PHE A 60 1.97 -16.86 2.54
CA PHE A 60 2.35 -17.02 3.94
C PHE A 60 1.38 -17.93 4.72
N ASP A 61 1.95 -18.69 5.66
CA ASP A 61 1.20 -19.46 6.63
C ASP A 61 0.68 -18.59 7.79
N ILE A 62 -0.20 -19.16 8.61
CA ILE A 62 -0.85 -18.44 9.71
C ILE A 62 0.15 -17.90 10.74
N ASN A 63 1.20 -18.67 11.07
CA ASN A 63 2.18 -18.29 12.08
C ASN A 63 3.05 -17.12 11.60
N HIS A 64 3.44 -17.15 10.33
CA HIS A 64 4.17 -16.08 9.67
C HIS A 64 3.33 -14.80 9.66
N ILE A 65 2.05 -14.90 9.28
CA ILE A 65 1.14 -13.76 9.25
C ILE A 65 1.01 -13.11 10.65
N GLU A 66 0.80 -13.91 11.69
CA GLU A 66 0.69 -13.40 13.07
C GLU A 66 1.99 -12.71 13.52
N THR A 67 3.14 -13.30 13.19
CA THR A 67 4.46 -12.73 13.51
C THR A 67 4.69 -11.40 12.79
N MET A 68 4.28 -11.30 11.52
CA MET A 68 4.36 -10.05 10.76
C MET A 68 3.43 -8.98 11.32
N ILE A 69 2.18 -9.34 11.64
CA ILE A 69 1.22 -8.41 12.27
C ILE A 69 1.79 -7.87 13.58
N HIS A 70 2.33 -8.73 14.43
CA HIS A 70 2.94 -8.32 15.69
C HIS A 70 4.15 -7.40 15.49
N SER A 71 5.04 -7.75 14.55
CA SER A 71 6.21 -6.96 14.19
C SER A 71 5.82 -5.57 13.70
N TYR A 72 4.81 -5.46 12.84
CA TYR A 72 4.30 -4.19 12.34
C TYR A 72 3.63 -3.35 13.41
N HIS A 73 2.87 -3.95 14.32
CA HIS A 73 2.32 -3.22 15.46
C HIS A 73 3.41 -2.68 16.39
N THR A 74 4.45 -3.47 16.64
CA THR A 74 5.61 -3.02 17.45
C THR A 74 6.32 -1.85 16.76
N LYS A 75 6.53 -1.96 15.45
CA LYS A 75 7.21 -0.93 14.68
C LYS A 75 6.38 0.36 14.62
N LEU A 76 5.07 0.28 14.42
CA LEU A 76 4.17 1.44 14.49
C LEU A 76 4.20 2.14 15.85
N LYS A 77 4.26 1.39 16.96
CA LYS A 77 4.36 1.97 18.31
C LYS A 77 5.68 2.71 18.54
N SER A 78 6.76 2.28 17.89
CA SER A 78 8.07 2.91 18.00
C SER A 78 8.24 4.17 17.15
N LEU A 79 7.33 4.41 16.19
CA LEU A 79 7.41 5.59 15.34
C LEU A 79 6.81 6.82 16.03
N ASP A 80 7.53 7.93 15.91
CA ASP A 80 6.95 9.23 16.18
C ASP A 80 5.97 9.61 15.07
N THR A 81 4.68 9.66 15.43
CA THR A 81 3.58 10.02 14.53
C THR A 81 3.57 11.49 14.15
N LEU A 82 4.31 12.34 14.87
CA LEU A 82 4.43 13.77 14.59
C LEU A 82 5.50 14.07 13.54
N ASN A 83 6.35 13.09 13.21
CA ASN A 83 7.37 13.23 12.18
C ASN A 83 6.77 12.99 10.79
N SER A 84 6.73 14.04 9.97
CA SER A 84 6.22 14.00 8.59
C SER A 84 6.98 13.03 7.67
N ASN A 85 8.24 12.72 7.97
CA ASN A 85 9.01 11.73 7.23
C ASN A 85 8.48 10.30 7.44
N ASN A 86 7.82 10.05 8.58
CA ASN A 86 7.25 8.75 8.90
C ASN A 86 5.88 8.54 8.25
N THR A 87 5.21 9.59 7.75
CA THR A 87 3.83 9.50 7.26
C THR A 87 3.67 8.50 6.11
N LEU A 88 4.59 8.52 5.14
CA LEU A 88 4.57 7.58 4.01
C LEU A 88 4.82 6.14 4.47
N TRP A 89 5.74 5.97 5.42
CA TRP A 89 6.10 4.67 5.96
C TRP A 89 4.93 4.06 6.77
N ILE A 90 4.26 4.87 7.59
CA ILE A 90 3.04 4.51 8.31
C ILE A 90 1.93 4.09 7.35
N SER A 91 1.70 4.85 6.28
CA SER A 91 0.68 4.52 5.28
C SER A 91 0.94 3.16 4.64
N ARG A 92 2.21 2.86 4.31
CA ARG A 92 2.60 1.58 3.72
C ARG A 92 2.36 0.42 4.68
N ILE A 93 2.78 0.53 5.94
CA ILE A 93 2.56 -0.53 6.94
C ILE A 93 1.07 -0.76 7.17
N ASN A 94 0.27 0.30 7.22
CA ASN A 94 -1.16 0.19 7.39
C ASN A 94 -1.81 -0.57 6.22
N TYR A 95 -1.36 -0.31 4.99
CA TYR A 95 -1.80 -1.07 3.82
C TYR A 95 -1.44 -2.56 3.94
N GLU A 96 -0.18 -2.86 4.26
CA GLU A 96 0.28 -4.24 4.43
C GLU A 96 -0.45 -4.97 5.57
N LEU A 97 -0.74 -4.27 6.69
CA LEU A 97 -1.54 -4.80 7.81
C LEU A 97 -2.97 -5.17 7.40
N VAL A 98 -3.60 -4.39 6.51
CA VAL A 98 -4.94 -4.73 6.00
C VAL A 98 -4.90 -6.03 5.20
N LEU A 99 -3.90 -6.19 4.34
CA LEU A 99 -3.71 -7.42 3.55
C LEU A 99 -3.45 -8.64 4.44
N LEU A 100 -2.57 -8.50 5.43
CA LEU A 100 -2.26 -9.57 6.39
C LEU A 100 -3.49 -9.99 7.19
N LYS A 101 -4.28 -9.03 7.69
CA LYS A 101 -5.52 -9.32 8.43
C LYS A 101 -6.56 -10.00 7.57
N LYS A 102 -6.70 -9.59 6.30
CA LYS A 102 -7.56 -10.27 5.34
C LYS A 102 -7.13 -11.72 5.17
N ARG A 103 -5.85 -11.95 4.87
CA ARG A 103 -5.31 -13.29 4.67
C ARG A 103 -5.45 -14.18 5.90
N ARG A 104 -5.22 -13.63 7.09
CA ARG A 104 -5.47 -14.29 8.37
C ARG A 104 -6.90 -14.79 8.49
N ASN A 105 -7.88 -13.92 8.21
CA ASN A 105 -9.29 -14.29 8.25
C ASN A 105 -9.62 -15.37 7.20
N ASP A 106 -9.03 -15.28 6.00
CA ASP A 106 -9.18 -16.28 4.94
C ASP A 106 -8.59 -17.65 5.32
N LEU A 107 -7.63 -17.71 6.24
CA LEU A 107 -7.06 -18.96 6.76
C LEU A 107 -7.86 -19.54 7.93
N ILE A 108 -8.43 -18.69 8.78
CA ILE A 108 -9.24 -19.11 9.93
C ILE A 108 -10.64 -19.59 9.51
N ASN A 109 -11.22 -18.98 8.47
CA ASN A 109 -12.57 -19.29 8.00
C ASN A 109 -12.60 -20.40 6.92
N ARG A 110 -11.52 -21.17 6.77
CA ARG A 110 -11.45 -22.35 5.88
C ARG A 110 -11.70 -23.62 6.68
#